data_AF-A0A2V6TKD2-F1
#
_entry.id   AF-A0A2V6TKD2-F1
#
_cell.length_a   1.000
_cell.length_b   1.000
_cell.length_c   1.000
_cell.angle_alpha   90.00
_cell.angle_beta   90.00
_cell.angle_gamma   90.00
#
_symmetry.space_group_name_H-M   'P 1'
#
loop_
_entity.id
_entity.type
_entity.pdbx_description
1 polymer ?
#
loop_
_entity_poly.entity_id
_entity_poly.type
_entity_poly.pdbx_seq_one_letter_code
_entity_poly.pdbx_strand_id
1 'polypeptide(L)'
;MDHFEVFGLPRRLGIDAAELQRAFYELSRRSHPDFHQAAPPERQAEILEASARLNAAYRVLRDPIARVEYLVRLEEGRDTKEGATVKPKAPPELL
;
A
#
# COMPACT_ATOMS: atom_id res chain seq x y z
N MET A 1 -10.95 -6.12 -1.85
CA MET A 1 -9.92 -5.80 -0.85
C MET A 1 -9.40 -4.40 -1.13
N ASP A 2 -9.72 -3.46 -0.28
CA ASP A 2 -9.30 -2.06 -0.35
C ASP A 2 -7.98 -1.82 0.41
N HIS A 3 -7.46 -0.59 0.39
CA HIS A 3 -6.17 -0.27 1.03
C HIS A 3 -6.22 -0.37 2.56
N PHE A 4 -7.37 -0.12 3.20
CA PHE A 4 -7.54 -0.26 4.64
C PHE A 4 -7.57 -1.74 5.05
N GLU A 5 -8.22 -2.58 4.23
CA GLU A 5 -8.23 -4.05 4.43
C GLU A 5 -6.82 -4.65 4.40
N VAL A 6 -5.90 -4.12 3.59
CA VAL A 6 -4.48 -4.58 3.54
C VAL A 6 -3.79 -4.45 4.91
N PHE A 7 -4.12 -3.43 5.68
CA PHE A 7 -3.55 -3.21 7.03
C PHE A 7 -4.47 -3.68 8.16
N GLY A 8 -5.65 -4.23 7.85
CA GLY A 8 -6.66 -4.55 8.86
C GLY A 8 -7.18 -3.31 9.61
N LEU A 9 -7.11 -2.13 9.00
CA LEU A 9 -7.52 -0.87 9.60
C LEU A 9 -8.99 -0.57 9.27
N PRO A 10 -9.72 0.13 10.16
CA PRO A 10 -11.03 0.64 9.81
C PRO A 10 -10.93 1.76 8.77
N ARG A 11 -11.94 1.88 7.91
CA ARG A 11 -12.07 2.97 6.91
C ARG A 11 -12.36 4.30 7.61
N ARG A 12 -11.31 4.97 8.08
CA ARG A 12 -11.41 6.27 8.77
C ARG A 12 -10.38 7.26 8.25
N LEU A 13 -10.74 8.54 8.27
CA LEU A 13 -9.82 9.62 7.93
C LEU A 13 -8.72 9.78 8.99
N GLY A 14 -9.06 9.61 10.27
CA GLY A 14 -8.11 9.65 11.38
C GLY A 14 -7.48 8.28 11.63
N ILE A 15 -6.45 7.92 10.86
CA ILE A 15 -5.57 6.79 11.19
C ILE A 15 -4.28 7.30 11.83
N ASP A 16 -3.79 6.54 12.81
CA ASP A 16 -2.50 6.79 13.44
C ASP A 16 -1.37 6.44 12.45
N ALA A 17 -0.58 7.44 12.09
CA ALA A 17 0.52 7.26 11.14
C ALA A 17 1.62 6.33 11.69
N ALA A 18 1.84 6.32 13.00
CA ALA A 18 2.81 5.42 13.63
C ALA A 18 2.31 3.97 13.62
N GLU A 19 1.01 3.76 13.85
CA GLU A 19 0.39 2.43 13.73
C GLU A 19 0.47 1.90 12.28
N LEU A 20 0.11 2.75 11.30
CA LEU A 20 0.22 2.42 9.88
C LEU A 20 1.66 2.05 9.48
N GLN A 21 2.64 2.84 9.92
CA GLN A 21 4.05 2.60 9.65
C GLN A 21 4.54 1.28 10.28
N ARG A 22 4.13 0.98 11.52
CA ARG A 22 4.46 -0.30 12.18
C ARG A 22 3.87 -1.49 11.43
N ALA A 23 2.59 -1.41 11.06
CA ALA A 23 1.92 -2.45 10.28
C ALA A 23 2.60 -2.67 8.93
N PHE A 24 2.98 -1.59 8.25
CA PHE A 24 3.73 -1.66 6.98
C PHE A 24 5.05 -2.42 7.13
N TYR A 25 5.88 -2.10 8.14
CA TYR A 25 7.14 -2.81 8.34
C TYR A 25 6.95 -4.28 8.71
N GLU A 26 5.90 -4.62 9.45
CA GLU A 26 5.60 -6.00 9.77
C GLU A 26 5.19 -6.81 8.54
N LEU A 27 4.24 -6.29 7.76
CA LEU A 27 3.75 -6.92 6.53
C LEU A 27 4.82 -6.99 5.44
N SER A 28 5.64 -5.94 5.32
CA SER A 28 6.74 -5.89 4.34
C SER A 28 7.78 -6.96 4.63
N ARG A 29 8.11 -7.22 5.91
CA ARG A 29 9.02 -8.31 6.29
C ARG A 29 8.45 -9.69 5.94
N ARG A 30 7.15 -9.90 6.11
CA ARG A 30 6.48 -11.17 5.76
C ARG A 30 6.38 -11.42 4.26
N SER A 31 6.41 -10.35 3.47
CA SER A 31 6.19 -10.38 2.02
C SER A 31 7.45 -9.99 1.23
N HIS A 32 8.62 -10.01 1.88
CA HIS A 32 9.83 -9.50 1.26
C HIS A 32 10.38 -10.52 0.26
N PRO A 33 10.61 -10.13 -1.01
CA PRO A 33 11.07 -11.05 -2.05
C PRO A 33 12.42 -11.71 -1.72
N ASP A 34 13.30 -11.05 -0.95
CA ASP A 34 14.57 -11.67 -0.49
C ASP A 34 14.37 -13.00 0.24
N PHE A 35 13.30 -13.17 1.03
CA PHE A 35 13.07 -14.41 1.78
C PHE A 35 12.51 -15.54 0.90
N HIS A 36 12.12 -15.22 -0.33
CA HIS A 36 11.44 -16.13 -1.24
C HIS A 36 12.13 -16.26 -2.61
N GLN A 37 13.41 -15.89 -2.70
CA GLN A 37 14.21 -16.02 -3.93
C GLN A 37 14.31 -17.48 -4.42
N ALA A 38 14.22 -18.45 -3.50
CA ALA A 38 14.23 -19.88 -3.81
C ALA A 38 12.83 -20.45 -4.14
N ALA A 39 11.76 -19.63 -4.08
CA ALA A 39 10.41 -20.08 -4.38
C ALA A 39 10.20 -20.28 -5.89
N PRO A 40 9.23 -21.10 -6.31
CA PRO A 40 8.84 -21.21 -7.72
C PRO A 40 8.44 -19.84 -8.32
N PRO A 41 8.58 -19.64 -9.64
CA PRO A 41 8.32 -18.36 -10.29
C PRO A 41 6.89 -17.84 -10.06
N GLU A 42 5.90 -18.74 -10.01
CA GLU A 42 4.49 -18.40 -9.69
C GLU A 42 4.38 -17.77 -8.30
N ARG A 43 5.04 -18.38 -7.30
CA ARG A 43 5.08 -17.87 -5.92
C ARG A 43 5.83 -16.54 -5.83
N GLN A 44 6.91 -16.37 -6.58
CA GLN A 44 7.63 -15.08 -6.62
C GLN A 44 6.75 -13.96 -7.20
N ALA A 45 5.97 -14.25 -8.24
CA ALA A 45 5.02 -13.30 -8.83
C ALA A 45 3.92 -12.90 -7.83
N GLU A 46 3.34 -13.88 -7.11
CA GLU A 46 2.34 -13.61 -6.06
C GLU A 46 2.90 -12.72 -4.94
N ILE A 47 4.13 -12.98 -4.50
CA ILE A 47 4.80 -12.19 -3.45
C ILE A 47 5.11 -10.77 -3.92
N LEU A 48 5.55 -10.63 -5.18
CA LEU A 48 5.80 -9.34 -5.79
C LEU A 48 4.50 -8.52 -5.89
N GLU A 49 3.40 -9.13 -6.31
CA GLU A 49 2.08 -8.49 -6.37
C GLU A 49 1.61 -8.06 -4.97
N ALA A 50 1.75 -8.94 -3.98
CA ALA A 50 1.41 -8.63 -2.59
C ALA A 50 2.24 -7.45 -2.04
N SER A 51 3.54 -7.43 -2.32
CA SER A 51 4.44 -6.34 -1.92
C SER A 51 4.09 -5.03 -2.64
N ALA A 52 3.78 -5.07 -3.94
CA ALA A 52 3.36 -3.91 -4.71
C ALA A 52 2.06 -3.31 -4.15
N ARG A 53 1.07 -4.16 -3.85
CA ARG A 53 -0.20 -3.77 -3.24
C ARG A 53 0.01 -3.13 -1.86
N LEU A 54 0.83 -3.73 -1.00
CA LEU A 54 1.16 -3.19 0.32
C LEU A 54 1.77 -1.79 0.21
N ASN A 55 2.68 -1.58 -0.73
CA ASN A 55 3.31 -0.29 -0.97
C ASN A 55 2.33 0.77 -1.50
N ALA A 56 1.44 0.39 -2.41
CA ALA A 56 0.38 1.27 -2.91
C ALA A 56 -0.55 1.70 -1.78
N ALA A 57 -1.00 0.72 -0.99
CA ALA A 57 -1.84 0.93 0.19
C ALA A 57 -1.19 1.89 1.18
N TYR A 58 0.08 1.66 1.53
CA TYR A 58 0.82 2.53 2.45
C TYR A 58 0.91 3.97 1.95
N ARG A 59 1.21 4.17 0.65
CA ARG A 59 1.41 5.52 0.08
C ARG A 59 0.15 6.37 0.17
N VAL A 60 -1.00 5.80 -0.22
CA VAL A 60 -2.29 6.49 -0.19
C VAL A 60 -2.73 6.74 1.25
N LEU A 61 -2.60 5.73 2.11
CA LEU A 61 -3.04 5.88 3.49
C LEU A 61 -2.13 6.81 4.29
N ARG A 62 -0.83 6.90 4.03
CA ARG A 62 0.07 7.79 4.78
C ARG A 62 -0.24 9.28 4.54
N ASP A 63 -0.63 9.62 3.31
CA ASP A 63 -0.95 11.00 2.92
C ASP A 63 -2.40 11.36 3.30
N PRO A 64 -2.64 12.37 4.16
CA PRO A 64 -3.99 12.73 4.58
C PRO A 64 -4.91 13.14 3.43
N ILE A 65 -4.38 13.82 2.41
CA ILE A 65 -5.16 14.28 1.25
C ILE A 65 -5.51 13.09 0.35
N ALA A 66 -4.52 12.28 -0.02
CA ALA A 66 -4.75 11.09 -0.84
C ALA A 66 -5.70 10.09 -0.15
N ARG A 67 -5.64 9.99 1.18
CA ARG A 67 -6.56 9.18 1.99
C ARG A 67 -8.00 9.67 1.89
N VAL A 68 -8.23 10.98 1.98
CA VAL A 68 -9.57 11.58 1.80
C VAL A 68 -10.09 11.28 0.40
N GLU A 69 -9.28 11.54 -0.64
CA GLU A 69 -9.67 11.28 -2.03
C GLU A 69 -9.96 9.79 -2.29
N TYR A 70 -9.19 8.90 -1.66
CA TYR A 70 -9.42 7.46 -1.76
C TYR A 70 -10.72 7.05 -1.07
N LEU A 71 -10.98 7.55 0.14
CA LEU A 71 -12.19 7.23 0.89
C LEU A 71 -13.44 7.74 0.17
N VAL A 72 -13.41 8.96 -0.38
CA VAL A 72 -14.50 9.51 -1.20
C VAL A 72 -14.77 8.63 -2.43
N ARG A 73 -13.72 8.20 -3.16
CA ARG A 73 -13.89 7.30 -4.31
C ARG A 73 -14.52 5.96 -3.94
N LEU A 74 -14.18 5.42 -2.76
CA LEU A 74 -14.79 4.18 -2.26
C LEU A 74 -16.28 4.35 -1.96
N GLU A 75 -16.66 5.45 -1.29
CA GLU A 75 -18.06 5.73 -0.95
C GLU A 75 -18.93 6.00 -2.19
N GLU A 76 -18.35 6.61 -3.23
CA GLU A 76 -19.04 6.84 -4.50
C GLU A 76 -19.16 5.58 -5.37
N GLY A 77 -18.68 4.42 -4.89
CA GLY A 77 -18.71 3.17 -5.63
C GLY A 77 -17.89 3.19 -6.92
N ARG A 78 -16.96 4.15 -7.08
CA ARG A 78 -16.07 4.20 -8.23
C ARG A 78 -15.08 3.07 -8.09
N ASP A 79 -15.09 2.14 -9.04
CA ASP A 79 -14.15 1.02 -9.14
C ASP A 79 -12.72 1.53 -8.87
N THR A 80 -12.18 1.20 -7.69
CA THR A 80 -10.79 1.48 -7.35
C THR A 80 -9.92 0.41 -8.02
N LYS A 81 -9.98 0.31 -9.35
CA LYS A 81 -9.02 -0.48 -10.12
C LYS A 81 -7.66 0.18 -9.97
N GLU A 82 -6.88 -0.33 -9.03
CA GLU A 82 -5.49 0.02 -8.80
C GLU A 82 -4.70 -0.16 -10.10
N GLY A 83 -4.26 0.95 -10.69
CA GLY A 83 -3.49 0.94 -11.93
C GLY A 83 -2.87 2.27 -12.35
N ALA A 84 -3.23 3.39 -11.72
CA ALA A 84 -2.68 4.70 -12.07
C ALA A 84 -2.42 5.56 -10.84
N THR A 85 -1.35 5.29 -10.10
CA THR A 85 -0.68 6.35 -9.34
C THR A 85 0.52 6.81 -10.16
N VAL A 86 0.33 7.94 -10.85
CA VAL A 86 1.39 8.81 -11.34
C VAL A 86 2.36 9.03 -10.17
N LYS A 87 3.60 8.58 -10.31
CA LYS A 87 4.67 8.87 -9.34
C LYS A 87 4.97 10.37 -9.39
N PRO A 88 4.84 11.16 -8.30
CA PRO A 88 5.68 12.34 -8.20
C PRO A 88 7.09 11.81 -7.87
N LYS A 89 7.98 11.93 -8.86
CA LYS A 89 9.41 11.69 -8.73
C LYS A 89 9.92 12.62 -7.64
N ALA A 90 10.41 12.09 -6.52
CA ALA A 90 11.13 12.89 -5.53
C ALA A 90 12.36 13.50 -6.22
N PRO A 91 12.59 14.83 -6.14
CA PRO A 91 13.76 15.45 -6.74
C PRO A 91 15.03 14.94 -6.05
N PRO A 92 16.10 14.64 -6.81
CA PRO A 92 17.35 14.05 -6.30
C PRO A 92 18.24 15.01 -5.48
N GLU A 93 17.69 16.07 -4.90
CA GLU A 93 18.47 17.14 -4.24
C GLU A 93 18.60 16.97 -2.71
N LEU A 94 18.38 15.77 -2.16
CA LEU A 94 18.54 15.47 -0.72
C LEU A 94 19.58 14.38 -0.41
N LEU A 95 20.59 14.23 -1.26
CA LEU A 95 21.84 13.50 -0.93
C LEU A 95 23.03 14.45 -0.97
#